data_AF-A0A9D2BV81-F1
#
_entry.id   AF-A0A9D2BV81-F1
#
_cell.length_a   1.000
_cell.length_b   1.000
_cell.length_c   1.000
_cell.angle_alpha   90.00
_cell.angle_beta   90.00
_cell.angle_gamma   90.00
#
_symmetry.space_group_name_H-M   'P 1'
#
loop_
_entity.id
_entity.type
_entity.pdbx_description
1 polymer ?
#
loop_
_entity_poly.entity_id
_entity_poly.type
_entity_poly.pdbx_seq_one_letter_code
_entity_poly.pdbx_strand_id
1 'polypeptide(L)'
;MHFWNDFAAKHPAAAQWIREGGLFVIVSNVITVFKYLMLQFLPAAFAGLGDASFGWPGIPLTLFGETFEWNILGYDQAHGGLAYFCAYMVAMVIGEVINFPIQRNFVFRSKGKLGPQIAWYLLAFCVITCIVNSINCIWVAVAGIFVPDFIYNIGTTVLNGGISMVVFFFVNKIIFPSAENEAKPA
;
A
#
# COMPACT_ATOMS: atom_id res chain seq x y z
N MET A 1 9.19 15.74 28.21
CA MET A 1 9.23 16.76 27.15
C MET A 1 10.63 17.32 26.88
N HIS A 2 11.52 17.43 27.89
CA HIS A 2 12.92 17.90 27.69
C HIS A 2 13.76 17.03 26.74
N PHE A 3 13.74 15.70 26.91
CA PHE A 3 14.52 14.77 26.09
C PHE A 3 14.27 14.88 24.57
N TRP A 4 13.01 15.06 24.15
CA TRP A 4 12.66 15.22 22.73
C TRP A 4 13.11 16.57 22.19
N ASN A 5 12.97 17.65 22.98
CA ASN A 5 13.42 18.97 22.58
C ASN A 5 14.95 19.03 22.47
N ASP A 6 15.67 18.41 23.40
CA ASP A 6 17.13 18.33 23.39
C ASP A 6 17.65 17.46 22.22
N PHE A 7 16.96 16.36 21.90
CA PHE A 7 17.28 15.49 20.76
C PHE A 7 16.97 16.17 19.42
N ALA A 8 15.82 16.84 19.30
CA ALA A 8 15.44 17.57 18.10
C ALA A 8 16.36 18.77 17.83
N ALA A 9 16.87 19.43 18.87
CA ALA A 9 17.87 20.49 18.74
C ALA A 9 19.24 19.95 18.29
N LYS A 10 19.65 18.77 18.76
CA LYS A 10 20.94 18.14 18.40
C LYS A 10 20.93 17.43 17.05
N HIS A 11 19.80 16.85 16.66
CA HIS A 11 19.64 16.10 15.41
C HIS A 11 18.35 16.48 14.67
N PRO A 12 18.25 17.70 14.12
CA PRO A 12 17.04 18.22 13.48
C PRO A 12 16.55 17.34 12.33
N ALA A 13 17.47 16.85 11.49
CA ALA A 13 17.13 15.96 10.37
C ALA A 13 16.59 14.59 10.83
N ALA A 14 17.14 14.03 11.92
CA ALA A 14 16.67 12.75 12.46
C ALA A 14 15.32 12.90 13.16
N ALA A 15 15.11 13.98 13.92
CA ALA A 15 13.84 14.27 14.56
C ALA A 15 12.72 14.52 13.53
N GLN A 16 13.03 15.21 12.43
CA GLN A 16 12.11 15.36 11.31
C GLN A 16 11.81 14.01 10.65
N TRP A 17 12.81 13.17 10.42
CA TRP A 17 12.62 11.85 9.84
C TRP A 17 11.73 10.96 10.71
N ILE A 18 11.95 10.96 12.04
CA ILE A 18 11.10 10.24 13.00
C ILE A 18 9.68 10.80 12.99
N ARG A 19 9.50 12.12 12.89
CA ARG A 19 8.17 12.73 12.79
C ARG A 19 7.45 12.34 11.50
N GLU A 20 8.12 12.47 10.35
CA GLU A 20 7.58 12.10 9.04
C GLU A 20 7.21 10.62 9.00
N GLY A 21 8.11 9.74 9.47
CA GLY A 21 7.87 8.30 9.57
C GLY A 21 6.73 7.95 10.51
N GLY A 22 6.71 8.52 11.73
CA GLY A 22 5.65 8.29 12.70
C GLY A 22 4.28 8.75 12.19
N LEU A 23 4.19 9.96 11.61
CA LEU A 23 2.96 10.46 11.00
C LEU A 23 2.54 9.61 9.80
N PHE A 24 3.48 9.19 8.97
CA PHE A 24 3.20 8.32 7.82
C PHE A 24 2.59 6.98 8.26
N VAL A 25 3.18 6.32 9.27
CA VAL A 25 2.66 5.06 9.81
C VAL A 25 1.24 5.25 10.35
N ILE A 26 0.99 6.31 11.13
CA ILE A 26 -0.34 6.59 11.67
C ILE A 26 -1.35 6.81 10.54
N VAL A 27 -1.05 7.72 9.60
CA VAL A 27 -1.94 8.04 8.47
C VAL A 27 -2.19 6.81 7.60
N SER A 28 -1.15 6.04 7.30
CA SER A 28 -1.25 4.81 6.50
C SER A 28 -2.18 3.80 7.18
N ASN A 29 -2.03 3.57 8.48
CA ASN A 29 -2.93 2.67 9.23
C ASN A 29 -4.38 3.17 9.24
N VAL A 30 -4.60 4.48 9.44
CA VAL A 30 -5.96 5.06 9.38
C VAL A 30 -6.61 4.82 8.02
N ILE A 31 -5.86 5.01 6.93
CA ILE A 31 -6.39 4.82 5.58
C ILE A 31 -6.57 3.33 5.27
N THR A 32 -5.71 2.46 5.78
CA THR A 32 -5.91 1.00 5.70
C THR A 32 -7.20 0.58 6.40
N VAL A 33 -7.46 1.07 7.62
CA VAL A 33 -8.71 0.82 8.33
C VAL A 33 -9.90 1.37 7.56
N PHE A 34 -9.79 2.58 7.00
CA PHE A 34 -10.83 3.18 6.16
C PHE A 34 -11.14 2.33 4.92
N LYS A 35 -10.11 1.89 4.17
CA LYS A 35 -10.27 0.98 3.02
C LYS A 35 -10.93 -0.34 3.44
N TYR A 36 -10.53 -0.90 4.57
CA TYR A 36 -11.13 -2.12 5.11
C TYR A 36 -12.62 -1.93 5.42
N LEU A 37 -12.98 -0.82 6.07
CA LEU A 37 -14.39 -0.49 6.34
C LEU A 37 -15.18 -0.31 5.05
N MET A 38 -14.60 0.33 4.03
CA MET A 38 -15.24 0.42 2.71
C MET A 38 -15.49 -0.95 2.10
N LEU A 39 -14.50 -1.85 2.16
CA LEU A 39 -14.63 -3.21 1.63
C LEU A 39 -15.65 -4.07 2.36
N GLN A 40 -16.09 -3.68 3.56
CA GLN A 40 -17.21 -4.34 4.23
C GLN A 40 -18.55 -4.09 3.54
N PHE A 41 -18.72 -2.95 2.85
CA PHE A 41 -19.99 -2.51 2.27
C PHE A 41 -19.97 -2.41 0.75
N LEU A 42 -18.83 -2.05 0.16
CA LEU A 42 -18.69 -1.86 -1.29
C LEU A 42 -18.98 -3.12 -2.11
N PRO A 43 -18.55 -4.34 -1.72
CA PRO A 43 -18.87 -5.54 -2.49
C PRO A 43 -20.39 -5.76 -2.66
N ALA A 44 -21.19 -5.37 -1.67
CA ALA A 44 -22.65 -5.44 -1.77
C ALA A 44 -23.22 -4.50 -2.85
N ALA A 45 -22.60 -3.34 -3.06
CA ALA A 45 -22.97 -2.43 -4.15
C ALA A 45 -22.60 -2.98 -5.54
N PHE A 46 -21.62 -3.88 -5.60
CA PHE A 46 -21.16 -4.53 -6.83
C PHE A 46 -21.70 -5.96 -7.01
N ALA A 47 -22.62 -6.42 -6.14
CA ALA A 47 -23.18 -7.78 -6.20
C ALA A 47 -23.84 -8.11 -7.56
N GLY A 48 -24.35 -7.09 -8.26
CA GLY A 48 -24.92 -7.25 -9.61
C GLY A 48 -23.90 -7.60 -10.72
N LEU A 49 -22.59 -7.50 -10.46
CA LEU A 49 -21.54 -7.91 -11.39
C LEU A 49 -21.23 -9.42 -11.35
N GLY A 50 -21.73 -10.14 -10.34
CA GLY A 50 -21.49 -11.56 -10.13
C GLY A 50 -20.14 -11.87 -9.47
N ASP A 51 -19.96 -13.15 -9.14
CA ASP A 51 -18.81 -13.72 -8.42
C ASP A 51 -17.84 -14.48 -9.36
N ALA A 52 -17.93 -14.22 -10.67
CA ALA A 52 -17.07 -14.84 -11.66
C ALA A 52 -15.59 -14.62 -11.29
N SER A 53 -14.81 -15.70 -11.28
CA SER A 53 -13.36 -15.63 -11.09
C SER A 53 -12.74 -14.74 -12.16
N PHE A 54 -12.01 -13.72 -11.73
CA PHE A 54 -11.25 -12.86 -12.62
C PHE A 54 -9.79 -12.89 -12.17
N GLY A 55 -8.89 -13.21 -13.10
CA GLY A 55 -7.45 -13.25 -12.87
C GLY A 55 -6.73 -12.70 -14.09
N TRP A 56 -5.81 -11.77 -13.86
CA TRP A 56 -4.92 -11.23 -14.88
C TRP A 56 -3.50 -11.13 -14.32
N PRO A 57 -2.47 -11.59 -15.04
CA PRO A 57 -2.50 -12.14 -16.40
C PRO A 57 -2.90 -13.62 -16.52
N GLY A 58 -3.15 -14.36 -15.43
CA GLY A 58 -3.57 -15.76 -15.48
C GLY A 58 -2.47 -16.71 -15.96
N ILE A 59 -1.20 -16.40 -15.68
CA ILE A 59 -0.09 -17.19 -16.20
C ILE A 59 0.14 -18.40 -15.29
N PRO A 60 0.05 -19.65 -15.77
CA PRO A 60 0.36 -20.81 -14.95
C PRO A 60 1.86 -20.82 -14.62
N LEU A 61 2.19 -20.72 -13.34
CA LEU A 61 3.55 -20.87 -12.81
C LEU A 61 3.64 -22.14 -11.98
N THR A 62 4.73 -22.88 -12.16
CA THR A 62 5.05 -24.02 -11.30
C THR A 62 6.21 -23.65 -10.40
N LEU A 63 5.96 -23.55 -9.09
CA LEU A 63 6.99 -23.31 -8.09
C LEU A 63 6.88 -24.38 -7.00
N PHE A 64 8.03 -24.90 -6.57
CA PHE A 64 8.12 -25.93 -5.53
C PHE A 64 7.29 -27.21 -5.80
N GLY A 65 7.04 -27.53 -7.09
CA GLY A 65 6.27 -28.71 -7.50
C GLY A 65 4.77 -28.48 -7.65
N GLU A 66 4.29 -27.26 -7.39
CA GLU A 66 2.89 -26.89 -7.39
C GLU A 66 2.59 -25.88 -8.49
N THR A 67 1.55 -26.16 -9.28
CA THR A 67 1.14 -25.29 -10.39
C THR A 67 -0.01 -24.39 -9.91
N PHE A 68 0.20 -23.09 -9.96
CA PHE A 68 -0.81 -22.08 -9.64
C PHE A 68 -0.88 -21.02 -10.74
N GLU A 69 -2.03 -20.36 -10.85
CA GLU A 69 -2.18 -19.22 -11.76
C GLU A 69 -1.63 -17.95 -11.12
N TRP A 70 -0.56 -17.43 -11.69
CA TRP A 70 -0.01 -16.16 -11.31
C TRP A 70 -0.88 -15.01 -11.81
N ASN A 71 -1.55 -14.38 -10.85
CA ASN A 71 -2.45 -13.26 -11.04
C ASN A 71 -1.91 -12.04 -10.28
N ILE A 72 -1.63 -10.96 -11.02
CA ILE A 72 -1.25 -9.65 -10.46
C ILE A 72 -2.52 -8.91 -9.99
N LEU A 73 -3.61 -9.10 -10.72
CA LEU A 73 -4.90 -8.50 -10.44
C LEU A 73 -5.96 -9.57 -10.56
N GLY A 74 -6.86 -9.62 -9.60
CA GLY A 74 -7.96 -10.57 -9.66
C GLY A 74 -8.25 -11.24 -8.33
N TYR A 75 -9.45 -11.81 -8.27
CA TYR A 75 -9.93 -12.63 -7.18
C TYR A 75 -10.65 -13.82 -7.80
N ASP A 76 -10.41 -15.00 -7.24
CA ASP A 76 -11.21 -16.16 -7.57
C ASP A 76 -12.62 -16.04 -6.97
N GLN A 77 -13.50 -16.95 -7.34
CA GLN A 77 -14.86 -17.00 -6.79
C GLN A 77 -14.89 -17.19 -5.26
N ALA A 78 -13.94 -17.95 -4.70
CA ALA A 78 -13.86 -18.20 -3.26
C ALA A 78 -13.58 -16.92 -2.45
N HIS A 79 -12.90 -15.94 -3.06
CA HIS A 79 -12.57 -14.64 -2.49
C HIS A 79 -13.48 -13.51 -3.00
N GLY A 80 -14.61 -13.84 -3.64
CA GLY A 80 -15.65 -12.87 -4.04
C GLY A 80 -15.57 -12.36 -5.48
N GLY A 81 -14.66 -12.92 -6.30
CA GLY A 81 -14.65 -12.78 -7.75
C GLY A 81 -14.60 -11.33 -8.26
N LEU A 82 -15.25 -11.10 -9.41
CA LEU A 82 -15.28 -9.82 -10.10
C LEU A 82 -15.90 -8.70 -9.25
N ALA A 83 -16.98 -8.98 -8.49
CA ALA A 83 -17.60 -8.00 -7.61
C ALA A 83 -16.63 -7.50 -6.53
N TYR A 84 -15.89 -8.40 -5.88
CA TYR A 84 -14.88 -8.01 -4.89
C TYR A 84 -13.69 -7.30 -5.52
N PHE A 85 -13.25 -7.73 -6.72
CA PHE A 85 -12.23 -7.02 -7.48
C PHE A 85 -12.62 -5.56 -7.75
N CYS A 86 -13.83 -5.31 -8.25
CA CYS A 86 -14.33 -3.96 -8.53
C CYS A 86 -14.43 -3.13 -7.24
N ALA A 87 -14.95 -3.71 -6.16
CA ALA A 87 -14.99 -3.07 -4.85
C ALA A 87 -13.58 -2.68 -4.37
N TYR A 88 -12.61 -3.59 -4.51
CA TYR A 88 -11.21 -3.38 -4.14
C TYR A 88 -10.56 -2.26 -4.96
N MET A 89 -10.77 -2.23 -6.28
CA MET A 89 -10.27 -1.14 -7.13
C MET A 89 -10.83 0.22 -6.70
N VAL A 90 -12.13 0.30 -6.44
CA VAL A 90 -12.78 1.55 -6.02
C VAL A 90 -12.29 2.00 -4.64
N ALA A 91 -12.21 1.07 -3.68
CA ALA A 91 -11.67 1.36 -2.35
C ALA A 91 -10.20 1.83 -2.42
N MET A 92 -9.40 1.22 -3.29
CA MET A 92 -8.02 1.65 -3.52
C MET A 92 -7.95 3.08 -4.05
N VAL A 93 -8.66 3.38 -5.13
CA VAL A 93 -8.66 4.71 -5.76
C VAL A 93 -9.09 5.78 -4.77
N ILE A 94 -10.18 5.56 -4.03
CA ILE A 94 -10.68 6.52 -3.05
C ILE A 94 -9.66 6.72 -1.92
N GLY A 95 -9.08 5.63 -1.42
CA GLY A 95 -8.04 5.72 -0.40
C GLY A 95 -6.79 6.46 -0.88
N GLU A 96 -6.40 6.32 -2.15
CA GLU A 96 -5.28 7.08 -2.73
C GLU A 96 -5.58 8.56 -2.91
N VAL A 97 -6.81 8.90 -3.33
CA VAL A 97 -7.27 10.29 -3.44
C VAL A 97 -7.28 10.99 -2.07
N ILE A 98 -7.55 10.26 -0.98
CA ILE A 98 -7.48 10.78 0.40
C ILE A 98 -6.02 10.81 0.90
N ASN A 99 -5.24 9.79 0.60
CA ASN A 99 -3.83 9.68 0.96
C ASN A 99 -3.03 10.88 0.43
N PHE A 100 -3.17 11.20 -0.86
CA PHE A 100 -2.37 12.21 -1.53
C PHE A 100 -2.35 13.58 -0.80
N PRO A 101 -3.49 14.25 -0.52
CA PRO A 101 -3.49 15.53 0.17
C PRO A 101 -3.00 15.44 1.61
N ILE A 102 -3.30 14.35 2.33
CA ILE A 102 -2.84 14.17 3.72
C ILE A 102 -1.33 13.96 3.74
N GLN A 103 -0.78 13.11 2.88
CA GLN A 103 0.64 12.86 2.81
C GLN A 103 1.40 14.12 2.38
N ARG A 104 0.91 14.81 1.34
CA ARG A 104 1.54 16.04 0.86
C ARG A 104 1.52 17.17 1.89
N ASN A 105 0.35 17.45 2.49
CA ASN A 105 0.17 18.65 3.32
C ASN A 105 0.46 18.41 4.80
N PHE A 106 0.18 17.20 5.32
CA PHE A 106 0.30 16.90 6.75
C PHE A 106 1.58 16.13 7.09
N VAL A 107 1.88 15.06 6.35
CA VAL A 107 3.05 14.19 6.62
C VAL A 107 4.36 14.83 6.17
N PHE A 108 4.48 15.14 4.88
CA PHE A 108 5.71 15.65 4.27
C PHE A 108 5.75 17.18 4.14
N ARG A 109 4.61 17.87 4.30
CA ARG A 109 4.47 19.34 4.17
C ARG A 109 5.17 19.89 2.91
N SER A 110 5.06 19.17 1.79
CA SER A 110 5.72 19.55 0.54
C SER A 110 4.95 20.66 -0.19
N LYS A 111 5.67 21.68 -0.65
CA LYS A 111 5.12 22.79 -1.46
C LYS A 111 5.47 22.68 -2.95
N GLY A 112 5.97 21.53 -3.38
CA GLY A 112 6.36 21.27 -4.77
C GLY A 112 5.19 21.34 -5.77
N LYS A 113 5.54 21.26 -7.07
CA LYS A 113 4.61 21.32 -8.20
C LYS A 113 3.61 20.16 -8.16
N LEU A 114 2.31 20.48 -8.15
CA LEU A 114 1.23 19.51 -7.98
C LEU A 114 1.18 18.43 -9.08
N GLY A 115 1.28 18.83 -10.36
CA GLY A 115 1.12 17.91 -11.50
C GLY A 115 2.12 16.75 -11.50
N PRO A 116 3.44 17.01 -11.48
CA PRO A 116 4.45 15.95 -11.42
C PRO A 116 4.34 15.08 -10.17
N GLN A 117 3.98 15.65 -9.02
CA GLN A 117 3.79 14.89 -7.78
C GLN A 117 2.65 13.88 -7.90
N ILE A 118 1.51 14.28 -8.47
CA ILE A 118 0.39 13.36 -8.73
C ILE A 118 0.83 12.26 -9.70
N ALA A 119 1.50 12.61 -10.80
CA ALA A 119 1.92 11.65 -11.81
C ALA A 119 2.88 10.60 -11.23
N TRP A 120 3.91 11.03 -10.49
CA TRP A 120 4.85 10.11 -9.84
C TRP A 120 4.22 9.29 -8.73
N TYR A 121 3.28 9.88 -7.97
CA TYR A 121 2.52 9.17 -6.93
C TYR A 121 1.69 8.04 -7.53
N LEU A 122 0.94 8.33 -8.60
CA LEU A 122 0.13 7.33 -9.30
C LEU A 122 1.01 6.24 -9.93
N LEU A 123 2.13 6.61 -10.55
CA LEU A 123 3.07 5.64 -11.11
C LEU A 123 3.64 4.72 -10.02
N ALA A 124 4.13 5.29 -8.93
CA ALA A 124 4.63 4.55 -7.77
C ALA A 124 3.57 3.61 -7.21
N PHE A 125 2.34 4.10 -7.05
CA PHE A 125 1.22 3.33 -6.57
C PHE A 125 0.93 2.12 -7.47
N CYS A 126 0.86 2.30 -8.80
CA CYS A 126 0.64 1.21 -9.74
C CYS A 126 1.78 0.18 -9.68
N VAL A 127 3.03 0.63 -9.71
CA VAL A 127 4.20 -0.27 -9.70
C VAL A 127 4.27 -1.07 -8.40
N ILE A 128 4.14 -0.40 -7.25
CA ILE A 128 4.19 -1.05 -5.93
C ILE A 128 3.03 -2.05 -5.79
N THR A 129 1.82 -1.66 -6.18
CA THR A 129 0.65 -2.56 -6.11
C THR A 129 0.85 -3.81 -6.98
N CYS A 130 1.35 -3.66 -8.20
CA CYS A 130 1.66 -4.82 -9.05
C CYS A 130 2.70 -5.74 -8.41
N ILE A 131 3.78 -5.19 -7.85
CA ILE A 131 4.83 -5.97 -7.19
C ILE A 131 4.28 -6.70 -5.96
N VAL A 132 3.58 -5.98 -5.08
CA VAL A 132 3.04 -6.52 -3.84
C VAL A 132 2.00 -7.61 -4.12
N ASN A 133 1.07 -7.38 -5.05
CA ASN A 133 0.10 -8.40 -5.43
C ASN A 133 0.77 -9.62 -6.08
N SER A 134 1.80 -9.41 -6.91
CA SER A 134 2.57 -10.52 -7.51
C SER A 134 3.25 -11.38 -6.45
N ILE A 135 3.89 -10.75 -5.47
CA ILE A 135 4.54 -11.44 -4.36
C ILE A 135 3.48 -12.13 -3.50
N ASN A 136 2.34 -11.47 -3.25
CA ASN A 136 1.26 -12.04 -2.48
C ASN A 136 0.67 -13.29 -3.13
N CYS A 137 0.48 -13.28 -4.46
CA CYS A 137 0.02 -14.44 -5.21
C CYS A 137 0.97 -15.64 -5.05
N ILE A 138 2.28 -15.42 -5.18
CA ILE A 138 3.30 -16.46 -4.96
C ILE A 138 3.29 -16.92 -3.50
N TRP A 139 3.21 -16.00 -2.54
CA TRP A 139 3.13 -16.31 -1.11
C TRP A 139 1.89 -17.16 -0.81
N VAL A 140 0.72 -16.80 -1.34
CA VAL A 140 -0.53 -17.54 -1.14
C VAL A 140 -0.39 -18.97 -1.64
N ALA A 141 0.15 -19.14 -2.85
CA ALA A 141 0.33 -20.45 -3.47
C ALA A 141 1.35 -21.35 -2.74
N VAL A 142 2.46 -20.78 -2.27
CA VAL A 142 3.55 -21.55 -1.65
C VAL A 142 3.32 -21.73 -0.15
N ALA A 143 2.99 -20.66 0.58
CA ALA A 143 2.91 -20.69 2.03
C ALA A 143 1.75 -21.55 2.54
N GLY A 144 0.63 -21.64 1.80
CA GLY A 144 -0.50 -22.50 2.17
C GLY A 144 -0.16 -23.99 2.29
N ILE A 145 0.98 -24.42 1.76
CA ILE A 145 1.44 -25.81 1.74
C ILE A 145 2.46 -26.09 2.85
N PHE A 146 3.27 -25.08 3.20
CA PHE A 146 4.44 -25.26 4.07
C PHE A 146 4.25 -24.72 5.49
N VAL A 147 3.33 -23.78 5.72
CA VAL A 147 3.17 -23.14 7.03
C VAL A 147 1.71 -23.17 7.52
N PRO A 148 1.51 -23.33 8.85
CA PRO A 148 0.17 -23.27 9.44
C PRO A 148 -0.54 -21.95 9.18
N ASP A 149 -1.88 -21.98 9.11
CA ASP A 149 -2.75 -20.84 8.81
C ASP A 149 -2.44 -19.56 9.61
N PHE A 150 -2.05 -19.70 10.87
CA PHE A 150 -1.67 -18.55 11.71
C PHE A 150 -0.39 -17.85 11.19
N ILE A 151 0.64 -18.61 10.83
CA ILE A 151 1.89 -18.05 10.27
C ILE A 151 1.63 -17.50 8.87
N TYR A 152 0.82 -18.20 8.08
CA TYR A 152 0.37 -17.74 6.78
C TYR A 152 -0.30 -16.36 6.86
N ASN A 153 -1.26 -16.19 7.77
CA ASN A 153 -2.00 -14.93 7.94
C ASN A 153 -1.12 -13.78 8.44
N ILE A 154 -0.18 -14.06 9.37
CA ILE A 154 0.79 -13.06 9.81
C ILE A 154 1.70 -12.67 8.65
N GLY A 155 2.23 -13.64 7.91
CA GLY A 155 3.11 -13.40 6.77
C GLY A 155 2.43 -12.55 5.70
N THR A 156 1.20 -12.90 5.33
CA THR A 156 0.36 -12.13 4.40
C THR A 156 0.15 -10.70 4.90
N THR A 157 -0.12 -10.51 6.19
CA THR A 157 -0.31 -9.17 6.78
C THR A 157 0.97 -8.33 6.74
N VAL A 158 2.12 -8.92 7.07
CA VAL A 158 3.41 -8.24 7.07
C VAL A 158 3.89 -7.94 5.65
N LEU A 159 3.68 -8.85 4.70
CA LEU A 159 4.00 -8.66 3.28
C LEU A 159 3.14 -7.57 2.65
N ASN A 160 1.81 -7.66 2.76
CA ASN A 160 0.91 -6.73 2.11
C ASN A 160 0.87 -5.36 2.80
N GLY A 161 0.90 -5.34 4.13
CA GLY A 161 0.80 -4.11 4.92
C GLY A 161 2.17 -3.51 5.25
N GLY A 162 3.04 -4.30 5.86
CA GLY A 162 4.32 -3.84 6.40
C GLY A 162 5.32 -3.43 5.31
N ILE A 163 5.60 -4.32 4.37
CA ILE A 163 6.58 -4.05 3.30
C ILE A 163 6.09 -2.89 2.42
N SER A 164 4.82 -2.91 2.03
CA SER A 164 4.21 -1.80 1.27
C SER A 164 4.38 -0.47 1.99
N MET A 165 4.10 -0.41 3.29
CA MET A 165 4.24 0.82 4.08
C MET A 165 5.67 1.35 4.08
N VAL A 166 6.67 0.48 4.24
CA VAL A 166 8.08 0.89 4.20
C VAL A 166 8.44 1.42 2.81
N VAL A 167 8.08 0.70 1.75
CA VAL A 167 8.37 1.11 0.37
C VAL A 167 7.68 2.44 0.04
N PHE A 168 6.40 2.59 0.35
CA PHE A 168 5.66 3.83 0.14
C PHE A 168 6.25 4.99 0.93
N PHE A 169 6.74 4.77 2.16
CA PHE A 169 7.39 5.85 2.93
C PHE A 169 8.60 6.43 2.19
N PHE A 170 9.50 5.58 1.69
CA PHE A 170 10.69 6.04 0.96
C PHE A 170 10.34 6.67 -0.38
N VAL A 171 9.43 6.05 -1.14
CA VAL A 171 9.01 6.57 -2.44
C VAL A 171 8.28 7.90 -2.29
N ASN A 172 7.38 8.02 -1.32
CA ASN A 172 6.64 9.26 -1.07
C ASN A 172 7.56 10.36 -0.52
N LYS A 173 8.63 10.02 0.20
CA LYS A 173 9.66 10.98 0.58
C LYS A 173 10.43 11.55 -0.63
N ILE A 174 10.64 10.74 -1.67
CA ILE A 174 11.25 11.20 -2.94
C ILE A 174 10.26 12.07 -3.73
N ILE A 175 8.99 11.67 -3.77
CA ILE A 175 7.93 12.38 -4.53
C ILE A 175 7.54 13.71 -3.86
N PHE A 176 7.51 13.73 -2.52
CA PHE A 176 7.20 14.89 -1.70
C PHE A 176 8.45 15.34 -0.94
N PRO A 177 9.41 16.00 -1.61
CA PRO A 177 10.53 16.58 -0.91
C PRO A 177 10.02 17.64 0.08
N SER A 178 10.39 17.50 1.35
CA SER A 178 10.08 18.47 2.40
C SER A 178 10.78 19.80 2.11
N ALA A 179 10.14 20.93 2.46
CA ALA A 179 10.65 22.29 2.16
C ALA A 179 12.09 22.57 2.66
N GLU A 180 12.57 21.83 3.66
CA GLU A 180 13.94 21.95 4.19
C GLU A 180 14.99 21.24 3.30
N ASN A 181 14.59 20.22 2.54
CA ASN A 181 15.43 19.60 1.51
C ASN A 181 15.49 20.45 0.24
N GLU A 182 14.45 21.23 -0.08
CA GLU A 182 14.52 22.25 -1.14
C GLU A 182 15.45 23.42 -0.76
N ALA A 183 15.64 23.69 0.54
CA ALA A 183 16.47 24.77 1.05
C ALA A 183 17.97 24.42 1.16
N LYS A 184 18.37 23.17 0.92
CA LYS A 184 19.78 22.79 0.72
C LYS A 184 20.09 22.79 -0.78
N PRO A 185 20.62 23.89 -1.35
CA PRO A 185 21.36 23.76 -2.60
C PRO A 185 22.56 22.83 -2.34
N ALA A 186 22.82 21.95 -3.31
CA ALA A 186 24.03 21.13 -3.35
C ALA A 186 25.29 22.01 -3.33
#